data_AF-A0A2X2UZH1-F1
#
_entry.id   AF-A0A2X2UZH1-F1
#
_cell.length_a   1.000
_cell.length_b   1.000
_cell.length_c   1.000
_cell.angle_alpha   90.00
_cell.angle_beta   90.00
_cell.angle_gamma   90.00
#
_symmetry.space_group_name_H-M   'P 1'
#
loop_
_entity.id
_entity.type
_entity.pdbx_description
1 polymer ?
#
loop_
_entity_poly.entity_id
_entity_poly.type
_entity_poly.pdbx_seq_one_letter_code
_entity_poly.pdbx_strand_id
1 'polypeptide(L)'
;MKYFVPLTELWGGNLSYIGFTNFDWGSDLGDSQYRTSNSIASSHILALNYDHWHYSVVARYFHNGGQWENGAQPVWQSETVKATGWGGYLVVGYNF
;
A
#
# COMPACT_ATOMS: atom_id res chain seq x y z
N MET A 1 0.39 -12.04 2.53
CA MET A 1 -0.86 -12.74 2.15
C MET A 1 -1.52 -11.97 1.01
N LYS A 2 -2.08 -12.63 0.00
CA LYS A 2 -2.80 -12.00 -1.13
C LYS A 2 -4.10 -12.76 -1.39
N TYR A 3 -5.19 -12.04 -1.64
CA TYR A 3 -6.48 -12.61 -2.00
C TYR A 3 -7.17 -11.76 -3.07
N PHE A 4 -8.01 -12.42 -3.86
CA PHE A 4 -8.75 -11.84 -4.97
C PHE A 4 -10.22 -12.25 -4.84
N VAL A 5 -11.12 -11.28 -4.93
CA VAL A 5 -12.57 -11.49 -4.75
C VAL A 5 -13.30 -10.80 -5.90
N PRO A 6 -13.87 -11.57 -6.85
CA PRO A 6 -14.87 -11.03 -7.79
C PRO A 6 -16.06 -10.46 -7.03
N LEU A 7 -16.57 -9.29 -7.42
CA LEU A 7 -17.71 -8.66 -6.74
C LEU A 7 -18.97 -8.70 -7.60
N THR A 8 -19.00 -7.92 -8.69
CA THR A 8 -20.19 -7.75 -9.54
C THR A 8 -19.79 -7.10 -10.86
N GLU A 9 -20.73 -7.05 -11.81
CA GLU A 9 -20.67 -6.08 -12.89
C GLU A 9 -21.10 -4.69 -12.38
N LEU A 10 -20.42 -3.64 -12.87
CA LEU A 10 -20.71 -2.24 -12.59
C LEU A 10 -20.39 -1.40 -13.84
N TRP A 11 -21.32 -0.57 -14.30
CA TRP A 11 -21.13 0.34 -15.45
C TRP A 11 -20.57 -0.36 -16.72
N GLY A 12 -21.00 -1.59 -16.97
CA GLY A 12 -20.56 -2.40 -18.11
C GLY A 12 -19.15 -3.01 -17.98
N GLY A 13 -18.50 -2.88 -16.83
CA GLY A 13 -17.22 -3.53 -16.51
C GLY A 13 -17.33 -4.50 -15.34
N ASN A 14 -16.30 -5.31 -15.14
CA ASN A 14 -16.18 -6.27 -14.05
C ASN A 14 -15.47 -5.63 -12.85
N LEU A 15 -16.21 -5.44 -11.76
CA LEU A 15 -15.68 -4.95 -10.49
C LEU A 15 -15.13 -6.10 -9.65
N SER A 16 -13.90 -5.94 -9.18
CA SER A 16 -13.23 -6.88 -8.29
C SER A 16 -12.51 -6.17 -7.15
N TYR A 17 -12.30 -6.90 -6.07
CA TYR A 17 -11.50 -6.47 -4.93
C TYR A 17 -10.23 -7.32 -4.82
N ILE A 18 -9.09 -6.65 -4.66
CA ILE A 18 -7.79 -7.28 -4.47
C ILE A 18 -7.21 -6.74 -3.16
N GLY A 19 -6.84 -7.66 -2.28
CA GLY A 19 -6.13 -7.32 -1.04
C GLY A 19 -4.81 -8.04 -0.97
N PHE A 20 -3.77 -7.33 -0.54
CA PHE A 20 -2.53 -7.97 -0.13
C PHE A 20 -1.81 -7.18 0.94
N THR A 21 -1.14 -7.92 1.82
CA THR A 21 -0.38 -7.35 2.92
C THR A 21 0.99 -8.03 3.00
N ASN A 22 2.02 -7.19 3.05
CA ASN A 22 3.38 -7.56 3.41
C ASN A 22 3.58 -7.30 4.90
N PHE A 23 4.03 -8.31 5.61
CA PHE A 23 4.46 -8.22 7.00
C PHE A 23 5.95 -8.55 6.99
N ASP A 24 6.77 -7.58 7.34
CA ASP A 24 8.22 -7.72 7.39
C ASP A 24 8.64 -7.54 8.85
N TRP A 25 9.44 -8.46 9.37
CA TRP A 25 9.90 -8.43 10.77
C TRP A 25 11.26 -9.08 10.92
N GLY A 26 11.93 -8.82 12.04
CA GLY A 26 13.22 -9.44 12.37
C GLY A 26 14.41 -8.85 11.63
N SER A 27 14.27 -7.65 11.08
CA SER A 27 15.40 -6.94 10.47
C SER A 27 16.28 -6.29 11.54
N ASP A 28 17.59 -6.36 11.32
CA ASP A 28 18.65 -5.68 12.08
C ASP A 28 18.66 -4.15 11.89
N LEU A 29 17.94 -3.62 10.89
CA LEU A 29 17.79 -2.17 10.72
C LEU A 29 17.21 -1.49 11.95
N GLY A 30 16.44 -2.19 12.80
CA GLY A 30 15.94 -1.64 14.05
C GLY A 30 17.03 -1.22 15.06
N ASP A 31 18.26 -1.72 14.89
CA ASP A 31 19.40 -1.32 15.71
C ASP A 31 20.02 0.01 15.25
N SER A 32 19.59 0.51 14.08
CA SER A 32 20.03 1.79 13.51
C SER A 32 19.09 2.93 13.91
N GLN A 33 19.66 4.14 14.03
CA GLN A 33 18.90 5.33 14.42
C GLN A 33 17.77 5.66 13.42
N TYR A 34 16.58 5.96 13.95
CA TYR A 34 15.37 6.34 13.19
C TYR A 34 14.73 5.23 12.36
N ARG A 35 15.11 3.97 12.60
CA ARG A 35 14.70 2.80 11.84
C ARG A 35 13.98 1.80 12.74
N THR A 36 13.32 0.82 12.13
CA THR A 36 12.55 -0.21 12.84
C THR A 36 12.89 -1.60 12.31
N SER A 37 12.79 -2.60 13.17
CA SER A 37 13.02 -4.01 12.82
C SER A 37 11.85 -4.65 12.07
N ASN A 38 10.75 -3.91 11.87
CA ASN A 38 9.53 -4.38 11.25
C ASN A 38 8.85 -3.32 10.37
N SER A 39 8.06 -3.76 9.40
CA SER A 39 7.24 -2.91 8.54
C SER A 39 6.00 -3.67 8.09
N ILE A 40 4.90 -2.94 7.88
CA ILE A 40 3.70 -3.47 7.24
C ILE A 40 3.30 -2.54 6.10
N ALA A 41 3.02 -3.14 4.94
CA ALA A 41 2.38 -2.47 3.83
C ALA A 41 1.15 -3.27 3.41
N SER A 42 -0.04 -2.75 3.67
CA SER A 42 -1.33 -3.38 3.33
C SER A 42 -2.03 -2.59 2.23
N SER A 43 -2.43 -3.26 1.16
CA SER A 43 -3.07 -2.67 -0.01
C SER A 43 -4.49 -3.21 -0.18
N HIS A 44 -5.42 -2.31 -0.44
CA HIS A 44 -6.82 -2.55 -0.73
C HIS A 44 -7.16 -1.92 -2.07
N ILE A 45 -7.50 -2.73 -3.06
CA ILE A 45 -7.67 -2.29 -4.45
C ILE A 45 -9.10 -2.61 -4.87
N LEU A 46 -9.82 -1.59 -5.33
CA LEU A 46 -11.02 -1.75 -6.13
C LEU A 46 -10.66 -1.54 -7.59
N ALA A 47 -10.86 -2.56 -8.41
CA ALA A 47 -10.51 -2.55 -9.83
C ALA A 47 -11.75 -2.78 -10.70
N LEU A 48 -12.00 -1.85 -11.61
CA LEU A 48 -13.04 -1.93 -12.63
C LEU A 48 -12.40 -2.23 -13.99
N ASN A 49 -12.72 -3.40 -14.55
CA ASN A 49 -12.06 -3.92 -15.75
C ASN A 49 -13.07 -4.05 -16.91
N TYR A 50 -12.69 -3.55 -18.08
CA TYR A 50 -13.36 -3.77 -19.36
C TYR A 50 -12.50 -4.68 -20.24
N ASP A 51 -12.92 -4.92 -21.49
CA ASP A 51 -12.18 -5.75 -22.46
C ASP A 51 -10.70 -5.34 -22.60
N HIS A 52 -10.44 -4.03 -22.57
CA HIS A 52 -9.08 -3.51 -22.62
C HIS A 52 -8.79 -2.49 -21.53
N TRP A 53 -9.65 -1.51 -21.32
CA TRP A 53 -9.42 -0.47 -20.31
C TRP A 53 -9.65 -1.00 -18.89
N HIS A 54 -8.83 -0.54 -17.95
CA HIS A 54 -9.07 -0.78 -16.53
C HIS A 54 -8.76 0.46 -15.69
N TYR A 55 -9.53 0.61 -14.61
CA TYR A 55 -9.41 1.69 -13.65
C TYR A 55 -9.27 1.08 -12.26
N SER A 56 -8.40 1.61 -11.42
CA SER A 56 -8.30 1.13 -10.04
C SER A 56 -8.09 2.26 -9.05
N VAL A 57 -8.77 2.14 -7.91
CA VAL A 57 -8.54 2.94 -6.72
C VAL A 57 -7.83 2.05 -5.70
N VAL A 58 -6.70 2.53 -5.19
CA VAL A 58 -5.88 1.81 -4.22
C VAL A 58 -5.83 2.60 -2.93
N ALA A 59 -6.30 2.02 -1.84
CA ALA A 59 -6.00 2.49 -0.49
C ALA A 59 -4.86 1.64 0.07
N ARG A 60 -3.76 2.28 0.49
CA ARG A 60 -2.62 1.59 1.08
C ARG A 60 -2.36 2.11 2.49
N TYR A 61 -2.35 1.20 3.44
CA TYR A 61 -1.93 1.46 4.80
C TYR A 61 -0.48 1.05 5.00
N PHE A 62 0.25 1.88 5.71
CA PHE A 62 1.60 1.59 6.17
C PHE A 62 1.67 1.62 7.69
N HIS A 63 2.46 0.71 8.25
CA HIS A 63 2.97 0.79 9.60
C HIS A 63 4.50 0.70 9.52
N ASN A 64 5.19 1.73 9.98
CA ASN A 64 6.64 1.88 9.79
C ASN A 64 7.05 1.68 8.33
N GLY A 65 6.37 2.36 7.40
CA GLY A 65 6.57 2.23 5.97
C GLY A 65 8.04 2.37 5.57
N GLY A 66 8.56 1.38 4.84
CA GLY A 66 9.97 1.33 4.46
C GLY A 66 10.92 1.23 5.65
N GLN A 67 10.46 0.64 6.77
CA GLN A 67 11.16 0.48 8.04
C GLN A 67 11.62 1.78 8.71
N TRP A 68 10.98 2.90 8.39
CA TRP A 68 11.20 4.15 9.11
C TRP A 68 10.45 4.16 10.45
N GLU A 69 11.11 4.60 11.51
CA GLU A 69 10.45 4.81 12.80
C GLU A 69 9.49 5.98 12.71
N ASN A 70 8.20 5.71 12.85
CA ASN A 70 7.19 6.74 12.78
C ASN A 70 7.31 7.72 13.97
N GLY A 71 7.34 9.01 13.67
CA GLY A 71 7.54 10.08 14.66
C GLY A 71 9.00 10.43 14.93
N ALA A 72 9.97 9.67 14.39
CA ALA A 72 11.36 10.04 14.42
C ALA A 72 11.59 11.42 13.77
N GLN A 73 12.53 12.19 14.30
CA GLN A 73 12.94 13.49 13.73
C GLN A 73 14.43 13.44 13.38
N PRO A 74 14.79 12.98 12.17
CA PRO A 74 16.17 13.02 11.71
C PRO A 74 16.70 14.45 11.70
N VAL A 75 17.97 14.63 12.11
CA VAL A 75 18.59 15.98 12.20
C VAL A 75 18.64 16.73 10.87
N TRP A 76 18.48 16.02 9.74
CA TRP A 76 18.44 16.57 8.39
C TRP A 76 17.02 16.84 7.86
N GLN A 77 15.99 16.69 8.69
CA GLN A 77 14.60 17.01 8.34
C GLN A 77 14.01 18.02 9.33
N SER A 78 13.17 18.93 8.83
CA SER A 78 12.42 19.87 9.67
C SER A 78 11.20 19.23 10.32
N GLU A 79 10.61 18.25 9.64
CA GLU A 79 9.38 17.58 10.05
C GLU A 79 9.67 16.19 10.63
N THR A 80 8.73 15.68 11.43
CA THR A 80 8.77 14.29 11.88
C THR A 80 8.40 13.34 10.74
N VAL A 81 9.01 12.16 10.77
CA VAL A 81 8.76 11.07 9.86
C VAL A 81 7.33 10.57 10.02
N LYS A 82 6.55 10.59 8.93
CA LYS A 82 5.18 10.07 8.86
C LYS A 82 5.16 8.74 8.12
N ALA A 83 5.70 7.70 8.76
CA ALA A 83 5.83 6.36 8.18
C ALA A 83 4.60 5.46 8.45
N THR A 84 3.71 5.86 9.35
CA THR A 84 2.48 5.12 9.67
C THR A 84 1.26 5.94 9.27
N GLY A 85 0.40 5.38 8.42
CA GLY A 85 -0.76 6.08 7.91
C GLY A 85 -1.25 5.54 6.57
N TRP A 86 -2.14 6.31 5.93
CA TRP A 86 -2.76 5.95 4.65
C TRP A 86 -2.18 6.76 3.50
N GLY A 87 -2.04 6.09 2.35
CA GLY A 87 -1.78 6.69 1.04
C GLY A 87 -2.75 6.13 0.00
N GLY A 88 -2.91 6.85 -1.10
CA GLY A 88 -3.83 6.48 -2.18
C GLY A 88 -3.15 6.48 -3.54
N TYR A 89 -3.62 5.61 -4.44
CA TYR A 89 -3.22 5.61 -5.85
C TYR A 89 -4.46 5.52 -6.74
N LEU A 90 -4.39 6.19 -7.89
CA LEU A 90 -5.31 6.01 -9.02
C LEU A 90 -4.52 5.41 -10.17
N VAL A 91 -5.07 4.35 -10.77
CA VAL A 91 -4.44 3.64 -11.88
C VAL A 91 -5.41 3.61 -13.05
N VAL A 92 -4.92 3.96 -14.23
CA VAL A 92 -5.63 3.82 -15.51
C VAL A 92 -4.69 3.11 -16.47
N GLY A 93 -5.17 2.03 -17.10
CA GLY A 93 -4.35 1.23 -17.99
C GLY A 93 -5.15 0.53 -19.09
N TYR A 94 -4.42 -0.10 -20.01
CA TYR A 94 -4.94 -0.83 -21.16
C TYR A 94 -4.30 -2.22 -21.21
N ASN A 95 -5.12 -3.26 -21.30
CA ASN A 95 -4.71 -4.66 -21.47
C ASN A 95 -4.58 -4.94 -22.97
N PHE A 96 -3.36 -5.30 -23.41
CA PHE A 96 -3.01 -5.58 -24.81
C PHE A 96 -3.46 -6.98 -25.27
#